data_AF-A0A0R1LSX8-F1
#
_entry.id   AF-A0A0R1LSX8-F1
#
_cell.length_a   1.000
_cell.length_b   1.000
_cell.length_c   1.000
_cell.angle_alpha   90.00
_cell.angle_beta   90.00
_cell.angle_gamma   90.00
#
_symmetry.space_group_name_H-M   'P 1'
#
loop_
_entity.id
_entity.type
_entity.pdbx_description
1 polymer ?
#
loop_
_entity_poly.entity_id
_entity_poly.type
_entity_poly.pdbx_seq_one_letter_code
_entity_poly.pdbx_strand_id
1 'polypeptide(L)'
;MTMKQSDYIQELLGLINQQHSDLQNELNWFLALIGLMMVIVGLLQWRLSENQIKKMKADFRNDYGIDSLNKALEDNTKLNEQLIDNIAASFKIQINTSGALLPWTIEERPEAFKGNIVSNFTASLKSAYFLDALSGDVLKEAKALLENYMLLTVKESAVKEMSYPIVKNVDTGVRVIERAFSEQSVDVKTINDFEKAKQQYYEKFNVKWQLENYTPQDNPTTRS
;
A
#
# COMPACT_ATOMS: atom_id res chain seq x y z
N MET A 1 79.20 81.80 15.80
CA MET A 1 77.77 81.54 16.08
C MET A 1 77.66 80.08 16.47
N THR A 2 77.55 79.81 17.77
CA THR A 2 77.38 78.47 18.31
C THR A 2 75.89 78.18 18.41
N MET A 3 75.39 77.22 17.62
CA MET A 3 74.04 76.68 17.81
C MET A 3 73.92 76.18 19.25
N LYS A 4 72.83 76.55 19.94
CA LYS A 4 72.63 76.14 21.33
C LYS A 4 72.32 74.65 21.37
N GLN A 5 72.86 73.97 22.37
CA GLN A 5 72.72 72.53 22.57
C GLN A 5 71.25 72.06 22.63
N SER A 6 70.31 72.96 22.98
CA SER A 6 68.87 72.68 22.95
C SER A 6 68.30 72.49 21.55
N ASP A 7 68.84 73.19 20.54
CA ASP A 7 68.31 73.17 19.18
C ASP A 7 68.66 71.84 18.49
N TYR A 8 69.84 71.30 18.79
CA TYR A 8 70.30 70.00 18.29
C TYR A 8 69.50 68.82 18.89
N ILE A 9 69.12 68.93 20.16
CA ILE A 9 68.29 67.91 20.84
C ILE A 9 66.84 67.95 20.30
N GLN A 10 66.31 69.14 19.99
CA GLN A 10 64.98 69.28 19.38
C GLN A 10 64.95 68.77 17.94
N GLU A 11 66.00 68.99 17.15
CA GLU A 11 66.11 68.48 15.78
C GLU A 11 66.23 66.94 15.76
N LEU A 12 67.02 66.36 16.67
CA LEU A 12 67.12 64.90 16.83
C LEU A 12 65.80 64.26 17.29
N LEU A 13 65.09 64.88 18.23
CA LEU A 13 63.76 64.41 18.66
C LEU A 13 62.71 64.51 17.54
N GLY A 14 62.79 65.55 16.70
CA GLY A 14 61.95 65.72 15.52
C GLY A 14 62.19 64.63 14.48
N LEU A 15 63.46 64.31 14.19
CA LEU A 15 63.85 63.24 13.27
C LEU A 15 63.45 61.83 13.79
N ILE A 16 63.56 61.59 15.10
CA ILE A 16 63.12 60.34 15.73
C ILE A 16 61.59 60.19 15.68
N ASN A 17 60.84 61.26 15.94
CA ASN A 17 59.38 61.25 15.83
C ASN A 17 58.88 61.07 14.39
N GLN A 18 59.56 61.66 13.40
CA GLN A 18 59.27 61.44 11.98
C GLN A 18 59.53 59.99 11.57
N GLN A 19 60.69 59.41 11.96
CA GLN A 19 60.98 58.01 11.71
C GLN A 19 59.95 57.08 12.37
N HIS A 20 59.49 57.39 13.58
CA HIS A 20 58.48 56.57 14.26
C HIS A 20 57.10 56.66 13.59
N SER A 21 56.71 57.83 13.10
CA SER A 21 55.46 58.04 12.35
C SER A 21 55.47 57.32 11.01
N ASP A 22 56.56 57.40 10.26
CA ASP A 22 56.68 56.74 8.95
C ASP A 22 56.68 55.21 9.10
N LEU A 23 57.38 54.67 10.11
CA LEU A 23 57.36 53.23 10.40
C LEU A 23 55.96 52.73 10.79
N GLN A 24 55.23 53.50 11.60
CA GLN A 24 53.85 53.15 11.97
C GLN A 24 52.90 53.19 10.77
N ASN A 25 53.10 54.15 9.86
CA ASN A 25 52.27 54.28 8.66
C ASN A 25 52.54 53.12 7.68
N GLU A 26 53.80 52.74 7.47
CA GLU A 26 54.18 51.59 6.65
C GLU A 26 53.67 50.27 7.25
N LEU A 27 53.79 50.09 8.57
CA LEU A 27 53.28 48.92 9.28
C LEU A 27 51.74 48.79 9.14
N ASN A 28 51.02 49.91 9.27
CA ASN A 28 49.57 49.94 9.10
C ASN A 28 49.14 49.61 7.66
N TRP A 29 49.89 50.08 6.65
CA TRP A 29 49.66 49.70 5.25
C TRP A 29 49.87 48.20 5.03
N PHE A 30 50.92 47.61 5.60
CA PHE A 30 51.16 46.16 5.53
C PHE A 30 50.05 45.35 6.20
N LEU A 31 49.60 45.77 7.39
CA LEU A 31 48.51 45.13 8.12
C LEU A 31 47.18 45.21 7.35
N ALA A 32 46.89 46.35 6.72
CA ALA A 32 45.71 46.53 5.88
C ALA A 32 45.72 45.61 4.66
N LEU A 33 46.89 45.44 4.02
CA LEU A 33 47.06 44.58 2.85
C LEU A 33 46.91 43.08 3.19
N ILE A 34 47.44 42.67 4.34
CA ILE A 34 47.25 41.32 4.89
C ILE A 34 45.77 41.07 5.23
N GLY A 35 45.12 42.05 5.87
CA GLY A 35 43.68 41.98 6.17
C GLY A 35 42.82 41.81 4.92
N LEU A 36 43.12 42.57 3.85
CA LEU A 36 42.43 42.46 2.57
C LEU A 36 42.61 41.08 1.93
N MET A 37 43.83 40.54 1.93
CA MET A 37 44.10 39.18 1.42
C MET A 37 43.33 38.12 2.20
N MET A 38 43.24 38.23 3.53
CA MET A 38 42.46 37.28 4.34
C MET A 38 40.96 37.32 4.04
N VAL A 39 40.39 38.51 3.78
CA VAL A 39 38.98 38.65 3.39
C VAL A 39 38.73 38.03 2.01
N ILE A 40 39.62 38.25 1.03
CA ILE A 40 39.51 37.66 -0.30
C ILE A 40 39.61 36.13 -0.23
N VAL A 41 40.55 35.60 0.54
CA VAL A 41 40.71 34.16 0.76
C VAL A 41 39.49 33.58 1.46
N GLY A 42 38.93 34.26 2.47
CA GLY A 42 37.71 33.83 3.16
C GLY A 42 36.48 33.79 2.23
N LEU A 43 36.31 34.79 1.37
CA LEU A 43 35.23 34.81 0.37
C LEU A 43 35.40 33.72 -0.70
N LEU A 44 36.63 33.47 -1.14
CA LEU A 44 36.94 32.36 -2.07
C LEU A 44 36.69 31.00 -1.41
N GLN A 45 37.11 30.80 -0.16
CA GLN A 45 36.85 29.58 0.59
C GLN A 45 35.35 29.35 0.81
N TRP A 46 34.58 30.39 1.12
CA TRP A 46 33.14 30.28 1.28
C TRP A 46 32.43 29.90 -0.04
N ARG A 47 32.77 30.57 -1.16
CA ARG A 47 32.24 30.21 -2.50
C ARG A 47 32.64 28.79 -2.93
N LEU A 48 33.88 28.40 -2.66
CA LEU A 48 34.37 27.04 -2.97
C LEU A 48 33.66 26.00 -2.11
N SER A 49 33.41 26.30 -0.83
CA SER A 49 32.66 25.44 0.10
C SER A 49 31.20 25.25 -0.35
N GLU A 50 30.48 26.30 -0.76
CA GLU A 50 29.11 26.16 -1.24
C GLU A 50 29.02 25.33 -2.52
N ASN A 51 29.95 25.53 -3.44
CA ASN A 51 30.03 24.73 -4.66
C ASN A 51 30.44 23.28 -4.37
N GLN A 52 31.34 23.04 -3.43
CA GLN A 52 31.71 21.69 -2.99
C GLN A 52 30.57 20.99 -2.27
N ILE A 53 29.81 21.67 -1.39
CA ILE A 53 28.63 21.10 -0.73
C ILE A 53 27.54 20.77 -1.75
N LYS A 54 27.30 21.64 -2.73
CA LYS A 54 26.36 21.36 -3.84
C LYS A 54 26.82 20.17 -4.66
N LYS A 55 28.10 20.10 -5.01
CA LYS A 55 28.68 19.01 -5.79
C LYS A 55 28.65 17.71 -5.00
N MET A 56 29.01 17.72 -3.72
CA MET A 56 28.94 16.57 -2.82
C MET A 56 27.50 16.09 -2.61
N LYS A 57 26.51 16.99 -2.56
CA LYS A 57 25.09 16.62 -2.51
C LYS A 57 24.59 16.04 -3.83
N ALA A 58 25.06 16.58 -4.96
CA ALA A 58 24.75 16.04 -6.29
C ALA A 58 25.40 14.67 -6.50
N ASP A 59 26.67 14.53 -6.13
CA ASP A 59 27.44 13.29 -6.19
C ASP A 59 26.84 12.25 -5.23
N PHE A 60 26.45 12.61 -4.00
CA PHE A 60 25.69 11.70 -3.11
C PHE A 60 24.35 11.26 -3.74
N ARG A 61 23.60 12.17 -4.37
CA ARG A 61 22.32 11.85 -5.00
C ARG A 61 22.50 10.90 -6.19
N ASN A 62 23.60 11.05 -6.93
CA ASN A 62 23.98 10.21 -8.08
C ASN A 62 24.55 8.86 -7.64
N ASP A 63 25.52 8.85 -6.73
CA ASP A 63 26.24 7.65 -6.26
C ASP A 63 25.33 6.70 -5.49
N TYR A 64 24.38 7.23 -4.70
CA TYR A 64 23.38 6.41 -4.02
C TYR A 64 22.14 6.14 -4.87
N GLY A 65 22.10 6.64 -6.12
CA GLY A 65 20.98 6.45 -7.03
C GLY A 65 19.63 6.86 -6.42
N ILE A 66 19.58 7.90 -5.58
CA ILE A 66 18.38 8.23 -4.82
C ILE A 66 17.20 8.53 -5.77
N ASP A 67 17.47 9.15 -6.91
CA ASP A 67 16.45 9.42 -7.92
C ASP A 67 15.99 8.15 -8.66
N SER A 68 16.88 7.19 -8.92
CA SER A 68 16.49 5.91 -9.51
C SER A 68 15.75 5.02 -8.51
N LEU A 69 16.11 5.09 -7.23
CA LEU A 69 15.43 4.39 -6.14
C LEU A 69 14.02 4.95 -5.92
N ASN A 70 13.87 6.29 -5.86
CA ASN A 70 12.57 6.94 -5.72
C ASN A 70 11.68 6.67 -6.93
N LYS A 71 12.23 6.69 -8.14
CA LYS A 71 11.50 6.34 -9.36
C LYS A 71 11.07 4.86 -9.37
N ALA A 72 11.95 3.94 -8.99
CA ALA A 72 11.62 2.53 -8.87
C ALA A 72 10.56 2.25 -7.78
N LEU A 73 10.58 3.02 -6.69
CA LEU A 73 9.57 2.95 -5.64
C LEU A 73 8.21 3.46 -6.15
N GLU A 74 8.19 4.57 -6.87
CA GLU A 74 6.98 5.13 -7.49
C GLU A 74 6.41 4.17 -8.54
N ASP A 75 7.24 3.61 -9.41
CA ASP A 75 6.86 2.64 -10.43
C ASP A 75 6.33 1.34 -9.81
N ASN A 76 6.96 0.82 -8.75
CA ASN A 76 6.47 -0.34 -8.00
C ASN A 76 5.14 -0.04 -7.29
N THR A 77 4.96 1.16 -6.73
CA THR A 77 3.71 1.54 -6.07
C THR A 77 2.57 1.57 -7.07
N LYS A 78 2.78 2.20 -8.24
CA LYS A 78 1.80 2.20 -9.36
C LYS A 78 1.50 0.79 -9.86
N LEU A 79 2.52 -0.06 -10.03
CA LEU A 79 2.33 -1.44 -10.46
C LEU A 79 1.54 -2.25 -9.41
N ASN A 80 1.78 -2.00 -8.12
CA ASN A 80 1.07 -2.65 -7.03
C ASN A 80 -0.39 -2.21 -6.95
N GLU A 81 -0.68 -0.92 -7.14
CA GLU A 81 -2.05 -0.40 -7.27
C GLU A 81 -2.78 -1.05 -8.46
N GLN A 82 -2.12 -1.10 -9.63
CA GLN A 82 -2.67 -1.79 -10.81
C GLN A 82 -2.88 -3.29 -10.58
N LEU A 83 -1.98 -3.94 -9.83
CA LEU A 83 -2.10 -5.36 -9.51
C LEU A 83 -3.31 -5.62 -8.61
N ILE A 84 -3.55 -4.78 -7.61
CA ILE A 84 -4.73 -4.87 -6.73
C ILE A 84 -6.02 -4.73 -7.55
N ASP A 85 -6.10 -3.72 -8.42
CA ASP A 85 -7.26 -3.50 -9.29
C ASP A 85 -7.50 -4.67 -10.24
N ASN A 86 -6.43 -5.21 -10.84
CA ASN A 86 -6.50 -6.37 -11.72
C ASN A 86 -6.93 -7.64 -10.98
N ILE A 87 -6.48 -7.83 -9.74
CA ILE A 87 -6.90 -8.94 -8.88
C ILE A 87 -8.40 -8.83 -8.57
N ALA A 88 -8.88 -7.65 -8.18
CA ALA A 88 -10.30 -7.41 -7.93
C ALA A 88 -11.15 -7.67 -9.18
N ALA A 89 -10.72 -7.17 -10.35
CA ALA A 89 -11.39 -7.44 -11.62
C ALA A 89 -11.39 -8.93 -11.99
N SER A 90 -10.28 -9.64 -11.74
CA SER A 90 -10.18 -11.08 -11.98
C SER A 90 -11.15 -11.87 -11.09
N PHE A 91 -11.22 -11.53 -9.80
CA PHE A 91 -12.19 -12.17 -8.89
C PHE A 91 -13.63 -11.87 -9.28
N LYS A 92 -13.92 -10.65 -9.70
CA LYS A 92 -15.24 -10.28 -10.24
C LYS A 92 -15.64 -11.20 -11.39
N ILE A 93 -14.75 -11.39 -12.37
CA ILE A 93 -14.98 -12.29 -13.51
C ILE A 93 -15.17 -13.74 -13.05
N GLN A 94 -14.32 -14.22 -12.13
CA GLN A 94 -14.38 -15.60 -11.65
C GLN A 94 -15.67 -15.89 -10.88
N ILE A 95 -16.08 -14.97 -9.99
CA ILE A 95 -17.33 -15.03 -9.22
C ILE A 95 -18.53 -14.99 -10.16
N ASN A 96 -18.53 -14.10 -11.15
CA ASN A 96 -19.62 -14.04 -12.13
C ASN A 96 -19.71 -15.30 -12.98
N THR A 97 -18.58 -15.81 -13.46
CA THR A 97 -18.56 -16.99 -14.33
C THR A 97 -18.99 -18.24 -13.58
N SER A 98 -18.46 -18.46 -12.37
CA SER A 98 -18.85 -19.60 -11.53
C SER A 98 -20.28 -19.45 -10.99
N GLY A 99 -20.68 -18.23 -10.63
CA GLY A 99 -22.01 -17.93 -10.10
C GLY A 99 -23.12 -18.03 -11.14
N ALA A 100 -22.85 -17.67 -12.40
CA ALA A 100 -23.79 -17.84 -13.52
C ALA A 100 -24.16 -19.31 -13.76
N LEU A 101 -23.34 -20.26 -13.31
CA LEU A 101 -23.59 -21.70 -13.41
C LEU A 101 -24.41 -22.25 -12.23
N LEU A 102 -24.57 -21.51 -11.13
CA LEU A 102 -25.33 -21.97 -9.96
C LEU A 102 -26.76 -22.41 -10.30
N PRO A 103 -27.53 -21.74 -11.18
CA PRO A 103 -28.86 -22.19 -11.57
C PRO A 103 -28.87 -23.59 -12.22
N TRP A 104 -27.79 -24.00 -12.90
CA TRP A 104 -27.71 -25.33 -13.54
C TRP A 104 -27.65 -26.47 -12.52
N THR A 105 -27.42 -26.16 -11.25
CA THR A 105 -27.46 -27.16 -10.18
C THR A 105 -28.88 -27.56 -9.77
N ILE A 106 -29.88 -26.81 -10.25
CA ILE A 106 -31.30 -27.09 -10.00
C ILE A 106 -31.84 -28.13 -11.01
N GLU A 107 -31.24 -28.21 -12.19
CA GLU A 107 -31.59 -29.20 -13.22
C GLU A 107 -31.29 -30.64 -12.78
N GLU A 108 -31.89 -31.63 -13.46
CA GLU A 108 -31.54 -33.04 -13.33
C GLU A 108 -30.13 -33.31 -13.89
N ARG A 109 -29.13 -33.05 -13.05
CA ARG A 109 -27.70 -33.26 -13.32
C ARG A 109 -27.09 -34.17 -12.25
N PRO A 110 -25.95 -34.85 -12.54
CA PRO A 110 -25.25 -35.64 -11.53
C PRO A 110 -24.86 -34.79 -10.31
N GLU A 111 -25.03 -35.33 -9.10
CA GLU A 111 -24.69 -34.63 -7.85
C GLU A 111 -23.22 -34.16 -7.81
N ALA A 112 -22.29 -34.94 -8.36
CA ALA A 112 -20.88 -34.54 -8.46
C ALA A 112 -20.70 -33.27 -9.31
N PHE A 113 -21.46 -33.12 -10.39
CA PHE A 113 -21.42 -31.93 -11.24
C PHE A 113 -21.96 -30.71 -10.49
N LYS A 114 -23.09 -30.87 -9.78
CA LYS A 114 -23.68 -29.82 -8.94
C LYS A 114 -22.72 -29.37 -7.83
N GLY A 115 -22.15 -30.34 -7.11
CA GLY A 115 -21.15 -30.10 -6.07
C GLY A 115 -19.94 -29.32 -6.57
N ASN A 116 -19.42 -29.66 -7.75
CA ASN A 116 -18.29 -28.94 -8.36
C ASN A 116 -18.60 -27.48 -8.65
N ILE A 117 -19.79 -27.18 -9.19
CA ILE A 117 -20.20 -25.79 -9.46
C ILE A 117 -20.25 -24.98 -8.17
N VAL A 118 -20.97 -25.47 -7.16
CA VAL A 118 -21.13 -24.75 -5.88
C VAL A 118 -19.79 -24.61 -5.15
N SER A 119 -18.95 -25.65 -5.18
CA SER A 119 -17.59 -25.62 -4.62
C SER A 119 -16.71 -24.59 -5.31
N ASN A 120 -16.72 -24.51 -6.65
CA ASN A 120 -15.90 -23.56 -7.40
C ASN A 120 -16.32 -22.11 -7.13
N PHE A 121 -17.62 -21.84 -7.09
CA PHE A 121 -18.13 -20.53 -6.70
C PHE A 121 -17.68 -20.16 -5.28
N THR A 122 -17.88 -21.07 -4.32
CA THR A 122 -17.50 -20.85 -2.91
C THR A 122 -15.99 -20.66 -2.74
N ALA A 123 -15.17 -21.41 -3.46
CA ALA A 123 -13.72 -21.25 -3.46
C ALA A 123 -13.31 -19.87 -3.99
N SER A 124 -13.98 -19.38 -5.03
CA SER A 124 -13.75 -18.04 -5.59
C SER A 124 -14.09 -16.94 -4.56
N LEU A 125 -15.20 -17.09 -3.84
CA LEU A 125 -15.55 -16.18 -2.74
C LEU A 125 -14.50 -16.16 -1.63
N LYS A 126 -14.05 -17.34 -1.18
CA LYS A 126 -13.03 -17.46 -0.13
C LYS A 126 -11.71 -16.80 -0.55
N SER A 127 -11.27 -17.04 -1.78
CA SER A 127 -10.04 -16.45 -2.31
C SER A 127 -10.14 -14.94 -2.40
N ALA A 128 -11.27 -14.42 -2.90
CA ALA A 128 -11.52 -12.97 -2.96
C ALA A 128 -11.52 -12.35 -1.57
N TYR A 129 -12.15 -12.98 -0.58
CA TYR A 129 -12.16 -12.51 0.81
C TYR A 129 -10.75 -12.52 1.43
N PHE A 130 -9.99 -13.61 1.25
CA PHE A 130 -8.64 -13.73 1.80
C PHE A 130 -7.66 -12.67 1.24
N LEU A 131 -7.87 -12.25 -0.01
CA LEU A 131 -7.05 -11.24 -0.67
C LEU A 131 -7.62 -9.82 -0.56
N ASP A 132 -8.59 -9.60 0.33
CA ASP A 132 -9.25 -8.30 0.56
C ASP A 132 -9.90 -7.71 -0.71
N ALA A 133 -10.20 -8.57 -1.69
CA ALA A 133 -10.80 -8.20 -2.97
C ALA A 133 -12.33 -8.36 -2.96
N LEU A 134 -12.91 -8.96 -1.93
CA LEU A 134 -14.35 -9.14 -1.77
C LEU A 134 -15.01 -7.88 -1.19
N SER A 135 -14.94 -6.77 -1.92
CA SER A 135 -15.49 -5.48 -1.51
C SER A 135 -16.22 -4.77 -2.64
N GLY A 136 -16.97 -3.71 -2.29
CA GLY A 136 -17.67 -2.87 -3.26
C GLY A 136 -18.53 -3.67 -4.25
N ASP A 137 -18.23 -3.51 -5.55
CA ASP A 137 -18.94 -4.20 -6.63
C ASP A 137 -18.78 -5.72 -6.59
N VAL A 138 -17.61 -6.22 -6.19
CA VAL A 138 -17.34 -7.67 -6.12
C VAL A 138 -18.22 -8.32 -5.06
N LEU A 139 -18.31 -7.69 -3.88
CA LEU A 139 -19.20 -8.13 -2.80
C LEU A 139 -20.67 -8.06 -3.21
N LYS A 140 -21.08 -6.98 -3.87
CA LYS A 140 -22.45 -6.80 -4.35
C LYS A 140 -22.88 -7.92 -5.32
N GLU A 141 -22.04 -8.25 -6.30
CA GLU A 141 -22.32 -9.31 -7.27
C GLU A 141 -22.29 -10.69 -6.62
N ALA A 142 -21.27 -10.97 -5.81
CA ALA A 142 -21.16 -12.20 -5.04
C ALA A 142 -22.40 -12.48 -4.19
N LYS A 143 -22.86 -11.46 -3.45
CA LYS A 143 -24.08 -11.55 -2.64
C LYS A 143 -25.30 -11.84 -3.51
N ALA A 144 -25.51 -11.08 -4.58
CA ALA A 144 -26.67 -11.24 -5.44
C ALA A 144 -26.75 -12.64 -6.05
N LEU A 145 -25.61 -13.20 -6.49
CA LEU A 145 -25.55 -14.54 -7.06
C LEU A 145 -25.88 -15.63 -6.03
N LEU A 146 -25.29 -15.54 -4.83
CA LEU A 146 -25.55 -16.51 -3.76
C LEU A 146 -26.99 -16.41 -3.24
N GLU A 147 -27.50 -15.20 -3.04
CA GLU A 147 -28.88 -14.94 -2.63
C GLU A 147 -29.88 -15.51 -3.64
N ASN A 148 -29.68 -15.20 -4.93
CA ASN A 148 -30.55 -15.72 -5.99
C ASN A 148 -30.52 -17.24 -6.03
N TYR A 149 -29.34 -17.85 -5.89
CA TYR A 149 -29.22 -19.29 -5.83
C TYR A 149 -30.00 -19.91 -4.66
N MET A 150 -29.87 -19.34 -3.45
CA MET A 150 -30.64 -19.77 -2.28
C MET A 150 -32.15 -19.64 -2.51
N LEU A 151 -32.61 -18.51 -3.05
CA LEU A 151 -34.03 -18.29 -3.32
C LEU A 151 -34.58 -19.21 -4.42
N LEU A 152 -33.81 -19.46 -5.48
CA LEU A 152 -34.21 -20.36 -6.57
C LEU A 152 -34.33 -21.79 -6.09
N THR A 153 -33.35 -22.29 -5.34
CA THR A 153 -33.39 -23.65 -4.75
C THR A 153 -34.52 -23.79 -3.73
N VAL A 154 -34.88 -22.72 -3.01
CA VAL A 154 -36.05 -22.71 -2.13
C VAL A 154 -37.36 -22.80 -2.90
N LYS A 155 -37.52 -22.01 -3.98
CA LYS A 155 -38.77 -21.96 -4.76
C LYS A 155 -39.03 -23.22 -5.57
N GLU A 156 -37.98 -23.86 -6.08
CA GLU A 156 -38.13 -25.03 -6.93
C GLU A 156 -38.53 -26.27 -6.12
N SER A 157 -39.75 -26.75 -6.39
CA SER A 157 -40.35 -27.89 -5.71
C SER A 157 -39.71 -29.23 -6.09
N ALA A 158 -38.99 -29.26 -7.21
CA ALA A 158 -38.18 -30.40 -7.64
C ALA A 158 -36.95 -30.64 -6.74
N VAL A 159 -36.40 -29.59 -6.11
CA VAL A 159 -35.27 -29.71 -5.18
C VAL A 159 -35.79 -30.02 -3.79
N LYS A 160 -35.99 -31.32 -3.52
CA LYS A 160 -36.49 -31.82 -2.23
C LYS A 160 -35.41 -31.94 -1.17
N GLU A 161 -34.20 -32.31 -1.58
CA GLU A 161 -33.05 -32.51 -0.71
C GLU A 161 -31.79 -31.99 -1.41
N MET A 162 -30.79 -31.60 -0.62
CA MET A 162 -29.46 -31.24 -1.11
C MET A 162 -28.41 -32.07 -0.40
N SER A 163 -27.40 -32.51 -1.16
CA SER A 163 -26.30 -33.28 -0.61
C SER A 163 -25.46 -32.44 0.36
N TYR A 164 -24.92 -33.09 1.40
CA TYR A 164 -24.09 -32.44 2.40
C TYR A 164 -22.94 -31.59 1.82
N PRO A 165 -22.19 -32.04 0.78
CA PRO A 165 -21.14 -31.21 0.19
C PRO A 165 -21.65 -29.90 -0.40
N ILE A 166 -22.85 -29.91 -1.01
CA ILE A 166 -23.47 -28.69 -1.54
C ILE A 166 -23.87 -27.78 -0.38
N VAL A 167 -24.61 -28.31 0.60
CA VAL A 167 -25.06 -27.55 1.79
C VAL A 167 -23.88 -26.89 2.51
N LYS A 168 -22.80 -27.64 2.73
CA LYS A 168 -21.58 -27.13 3.38
C LYS A 168 -20.93 -26.00 2.60
N ASN A 169 -20.86 -26.10 1.27
CA ASN A 169 -20.29 -25.04 0.45
C ASN A 169 -21.17 -23.79 0.45
N VAL A 170 -22.50 -23.94 0.40
CA VAL A 170 -23.42 -22.80 0.53
C VAL A 170 -23.29 -22.10 1.88
N ASP A 171 -23.29 -22.85 2.98
CA ASP A 171 -23.05 -22.31 4.33
C ASP A 171 -21.70 -21.58 4.42
N THR A 172 -20.65 -22.15 3.81
CA THR A 172 -19.34 -21.49 3.75
C THR A 172 -19.41 -20.17 2.98
N GLY A 173 -20.07 -20.14 1.82
CA GLY A 173 -20.27 -18.92 1.03
C GLY A 173 -21.05 -17.86 1.80
N VAL A 174 -22.10 -18.26 2.52
CA VAL A 174 -22.90 -17.38 3.39
C VAL A 174 -22.02 -16.73 4.46
N ARG A 175 -21.25 -17.53 5.20
CA ARG A 175 -20.36 -17.00 6.25
C ARG A 175 -19.29 -16.05 5.72
N VAL A 176 -18.80 -16.29 4.50
CA VAL A 176 -17.83 -15.39 3.85
C VAL A 176 -18.46 -14.03 3.56
N ILE A 177 -19.69 -14.01 3.03
CA ILE A 177 -20.42 -12.77 2.77
C ILE A 177 -20.76 -12.04 4.08
N GLU A 178 -21.22 -12.75 5.11
CA GLU A 178 -21.53 -12.16 6.42
C GLU A 178 -20.30 -11.51 7.08
N ARG A 179 -19.11 -12.13 6.94
CA ARG A 179 -17.86 -11.53 7.42
C ARG A 179 -17.51 -10.27 6.64
N ALA A 180 -17.60 -10.32 5.32
CA ALA A 180 -17.37 -9.15 4.48
C ALA A 180 -18.35 -7.99 4.83
N PHE A 181 -19.61 -8.30 5.16
CA PHE A 181 -20.57 -7.32 5.67
C PHE A 181 -20.16 -6.71 7.00
N SER A 182 -19.56 -7.48 7.91
CA SER A 182 -19.11 -6.96 9.21
C SER A 182 -17.90 -6.03 9.11
N GLU A 183 -17.14 -6.14 8.02
CA GLU A 183 -15.91 -5.38 7.78
C GLU A 183 -16.13 -4.16 6.88
N GLN A 184 -17.30 -4.05 6.24
CA GLN A 184 -17.61 -3.02 5.25
C GLN A 184 -18.91 -2.29 5.56
N SER A 185 -19.00 -1.03 5.12
CA SER A 185 -20.22 -0.22 5.24
C SER A 185 -21.28 -0.67 4.24
N VAL A 186 -22.03 -1.73 4.58
CA VAL A 186 -23.17 -2.24 3.81
C VAL A 186 -24.49 -1.74 4.41
N ASP A 187 -25.45 -1.39 3.57
CA ASP A 187 -26.74 -0.90 4.05
C ASP A 187 -27.57 -1.99 4.73
N VAL A 188 -28.32 -1.60 5.77
CA VAL A 188 -29.11 -2.52 6.62
C VAL A 188 -30.13 -3.31 5.81
N LYS A 189 -30.69 -2.73 4.74
CA LYS A 189 -31.68 -3.42 3.90
C LYS A 189 -31.02 -4.59 3.16
N THR A 190 -29.85 -4.36 2.55
CA THR A 190 -29.08 -5.41 1.87
C THR A 190 -28.74 -6.56 2.79
N ILE A 191 -28.36 -6.28 4.05
CA ILE A 191 -28.10 -7.31 5.07
C ILE A 191 -29.37 -8.09 5.38
N ASN A 192 -30.49 -7.41 5.63
CA ASN A 192 -31.76 -8.06 5.97
C ASN A 192 -32.32 -8.92 4.82
N ASP A 193 -32.20 -8.45 3.58
CA ASP A 193 -32.65 -9.20 2.40
C ASP A 193 -31.83 -10.52 2.26
N PHE A 194 -30.51 -10.43 2.45
CA PHE A 194 -29.64 -11.60 2.46
C PHE A 194 -29.95 -12.57 3.60
N GLU A 195 -30.15 -12.05 4.81
CA GLU A 195 -30.50 -12.83 5.99
C GLU A 195 -31.81 -13.60 5.80
N LYS A 196 -32.81 -12.95 5.18
CA LYS A 196 -34.09 -13.59 4.87
C LYS A 196 -33.92 -14.75 3.88
N ALA A 197 -33.13 -14.57 2.82
CA ALA A 197 -32.84 -15.64 1.86
C ALA A 197 -32.11 -16.82 2.53
N LYS A 198 -31.13 -16.51 3.41
CA LYS A 198 -30.42 -17.50 4.22
C LYS A 198 -31.39 -18.31 5.08
N GLN A 199 -32.26 -17.66 5.85
CA GLN A 199 -33.20 -18.33 6.75
C GLN A 199 -34.12 -19.30 5.99
N GLN A 200 -34.70 -18.85 4.88
CA GLN A 200 -35.55 -19.71 4.05
C GLN A 200 -34.82 -20.95 3.52
N TYR A 201 -33.58 -20.78 3.08
CA TYR A 201 -32.74 -21.89 2.63
C TYR A 201 -32.40 -22.85 3.78
N TYR A 202 -32.00 -22.31 4.93
CA TYR A 202 -31.57 -23.09 6.09
C TYR A 202 -32.71 -23.92 6.65
N GLU A 203 -33.92 -23.37 6.69
CA GLU A 203 -35.14 -24.06 7.08
C GLU A 203 -35.51 -25.16 6.10
N LYS A 204 -35.59 -24.86 4.79
CA LYS A 204 -36.00 -25.86 3.78
C LYS A 204 -35.08 -27.08 3.76
N PHE A 205 -33.77 -26.88 3.86
CA PHE A 205 -32.78 -27.95 3.72
C PHE A 205 -32.24 -28.47 5.05
N ASN A 206 -32.80 -28.00 6.17
CA ASN A 206 -32.38 -28.35 7.53
C ASN A 206 -30.85 -28.27 7.71
N VAL A 207 -30.26 -27.17 7.21
CA VAL A 207 -28.81 -27.00 7.07
C VAL A 207 -28.09 -27.21 8.39
N LYS A 208 -28.62 -26.65 9.48
CA LYS A 208 -28.04 -26.78 10.81
C LYS A 208 -27.90 -28.24 11.23
N TRP A 209 -28.96 -29.04 11.08
CA TRP A 209 -28.93 -30.45 11.41
C TRP A 209 -27.92 -31.21 10.55
N GLN A 210 -27.87 -30.93 9.24
CA GLN A 210 -26.90 -31.58 8.34
C GLN A 210 -25.46 -31.26 8.73
N LEU A 211 -25.15 -30.02 9.11
CA LEU A 211 -23.80 -29.61 9.51
C LEU A 211 -23.38 -30.21 10.86
N GLU A 212 -24.32 -30.39 11.79
CA GLU A 212 -24.04 -30.91 13.14
C GLU A 212 -23.99 -32.44 13.20
N ASN A 213 -24.71 -33.14 12.31
CA ASN A 213 -24.92 -34.60 12.40
C ASN A 213 -24.26 -35.38 11.25
N TYR A 214 -23.50 -34.71 10.37
CA TYR A 214 -22.78 -35.42 9.31
C TYR A 214 -21.59 -36.21 9.88
N THR A 215 -21.75 -37.53 9.93
CA THR A 215 -20.61 -38.46 9.99
C THR A 215 -20.17 -38.78 8.57
N PRO A 216 -18.89 -38.55 8.20
CA PRO A 216 -18.37 -39.01 6.92
C PRO A 216 -18.52 -40.53 6.89
N GLN A 217 -19.41 -41.05 6.04
CA GLN A 217 -19.35 -42.46 5.70
C GLN A 217 -18.08 -42.68 4.88
N ASP A 218 -17.32 -43.71 5.25
CA ASP A 218 -16.04 -44.07 4.64
C ASP A 218 -16.09 -43.92 3.11
N ASN A 219 -15.23 -43.04 2.63
CA ASN A 219 -14.97 -42.82 1.21
C ASN A 219 -14.56 -44.17 0.59
N PRO A 220 -15.32 -44.75 -0.37
CA PRO A 220 -14.99 -46.06 -0.94
C PRO A 220 -13.80 -46.01 -1.93
N THR A 221 -12.86 -45.10 -1.74
CA THR A 221 -11.66 -44.96 -2.58
C THR A 221 -10.44 -45.72 -2.06
N THR A 222 -10.62 -46.63 -1.11
CA THR A 222 -9.58 -47.63 -0.77
C THR A 222 -10.17 -49.03 -0.75
N ARG A 223 -10.42 -49.59 -1.95
CA ARG A 223 -10.40 -51.05 -2.22
C ARG A 223 -10.52 -51.33 -3.71
N SER A 224 -9.38 -51.31 -4.39
CA SER A 224 -8.89 -52.33 -5.35
C SER A 224 -7.74 -51.75 -6.15
#